data_AF-A0A7S0R4H4-F1
#
_entry.id   AF-A0A7S0R4H4-F1
#
_cell.length_a   1.000
_cell.length_b   1.000
_cell.length_c   1.000
_cell.angle_alpha   90.00
_cell.angle_beta   90.00
_cell.angle_gamma   90.00
#
_symmetry.space_group_name_H-M   'P 1'
#
loop_
_entity.id
_entity.type
_entity.pdbx_description
1 polymer ?
#
loop_
_entity_poly.entity_id
_entity_poly.type
_entity_poly.pdbx_seq_one_letter_code
_entity_poly.pdbx_strand_id
1 'polypeptide(L)'
;QGLRLAQVQPLSWKPRASVVRQLLTPEECDHLVSISARVLHRSGVVDVETGKPLESNIRTSQGAFLTRGQDEVVRRIEQKIATWTQIPIENGEGLQVLKYNEGQEYKAHYDYFFHKEANENGGNRMATVLLYLNDVKGE
;
A
#
# COMPACT_ATOMS: atom_id res chain seq x y z
N GLN A 1 6.25 13.04 -24.73
CA GLN A 1 6.12 13.86 -23.50
C GLN A 1 7.17 13.37 -22.52
N GLY A 2 8.09 14.23 -22.09
CA GLY A 2 9.29 13.85 -21.34
C GLY A 2 8.97 13.34 -19.94
N LEU A 3 9.70 12.32 -19.48
CA LEU A 3 9.68 11.86 -18.09
C LEU A 3 10.03 13.03 -17.16
N ARG A 4 9.02 13.59 -16.48
CA ARG A 4 9.27 14.47 -15.34
C ARG A 4 9.82 13.58 -14.23
N LEU A 5 11.10 13.76 -13.89
CA LEU A 5 11.71 13.05 -12.77
C LEU A 5 10.91 13.39 -11.51
N ALA A 6 10.34 12.36 -10.88
CA ALA A 6 9.66 12.52 -9.60
C ALA A 6 10.65 13.09 -8.57
N GLN A 7 10.27 14.14 -7.87
CA GLN A 7 11.11 14.71 -6.83
C GLN A 7 11.09 13.79 -5.61
N VAL A 8 12.27 13.25 -5.27
CA VAL A 8 12.49 12.41 -4.09
C VAL A 8 13.05 13.27 -2.97
N GLN A 9 12.33 13.32 -1.84
CA GLN A 9 12.73 14.03 -0.63
C GLN A 9 13.05 13.01 0.47
N PRO A 10 14.31 12.88 0.94
CA PRO A 10 14.62 12.01 2.07
C PRO A 10 13.99 12.55 3.35
N LEU A 11 13.40 11.65 4.16
CA LEU A 11 12.83 11.97 5.48
C LEU A 11 13.68 11.41 6.61
N SER A 12 14.23 10.20 6.45
CA SER A 12 15.08 9.55 7.43
C SER A 12 16.02 8.55 6.76
N TRP A 13 17.17 8.33 7.38
CA TRP A 13 18.15 7.31 6.97
C TRP A 13 18.05 6.04 7.82
N LYS A 14 17.48 6.12 9.03
CA LYS A 14 17.28 5.00 9.97
C LYS A 14 15.97 5.19 10.74
N PRO A 15 14.88 4.48 10.37
CA PRO A 15 14.73 3.67 9.16
C PRO A 15 14.82 4.51 7.88
N ARG A 16 15.13 3.89 6.73
CA ARG A 16 15.13 4.60 5.44
C ARG A 16 13.70 4.99 5.07
N ALA A 17 13.45 6.28 4.92
CA ALA A 17 12.14 6.81 4.51
C ALA A 17 12.34 7.99 3.55
N SER A 18 11.52 8.07 2.51
CA SER A 18 11.55 9.15 1.52
C SER A 18 10.15 9.40 0.98
N VAL A 19 9.88 10.65 0.61
CA VAL A 19 8.65 11.05 -0.06
C VAL A 19 8.94 11.22 -1.55
N VAL A 20 8.08 10.65 -2.39
CA VAL A 20 8.12 10.83 -3.84
C VAL A 20 6.88 11.61 -4.23
N ARG A 21 7.06 12.83 -4.73
CA ARG A 21 5.94 13.66 -5.18
C ARG A 21 5.54 13.27 -6.60
N GLN A 22 4.23 13.23 -6.84
CA GLN A 22 3.64 13.01 -8.17
C GLN A 22 4.05 11.67 -8.80
N LEU A 23 4.21 10.61 -7.99
CA LEU A 23 4.41 9.26 -8.50
C LEU A 23 3.18 8.78 -9.30
N LEU A 24 1.99 9.08 -8.76
CA LEU A 24 0.72 8.86 -9.42
C LEU A 24 0.17 10.17 -10.00
N THR A 25 -0.52 10.02 -11.13
CA THR A 25 -1.38 11.08 -11.68
C THR A 25 -2.72 11.12 -10.93
N PRO A 26 -3.43 12.26 -10.92
CA PRO A 26 -4.77 12.33 -10.33
C PRO A 26 -5.73 11.26 -10.89
N GLU A 27 -5.67 11.00 -12.19
CA GLU A 27 -6.51 10.01 -12.86
C GLU A 27 -6.20 8.58 -12.41
N GLU A 28 -4.93 8.28 -12.12
CA GLU A 28 -4.52 6.99 -11.55
C GLU A 28 -5.03 6.83 -10.10
N CYS A 29 -4.99 7.90 -9.31
CA CYS A 29 -5.56 7.90 -7.96
C CYS A 29 -7.07 7.65 -7.98
N ASP A 30 -7.81 8.41 -8.80
CA ASP A 30 -9.26 8.27 -8.96
C ASP A 30 -9.66 6.88 -9.45
N HIS A 31 -8.89 6.32 -10.38
CA HIS A 31 -9.10 4.96 -10.87
C HIS A 31 -9.00 3.93 -9.74
N LEU A 32 -7.92 3.96 -8.95
CA LEU A 32 -7.72 3.04 -7.83
C LEU A 32 -8.85 3.14 -6.79
N VAL A 33 -9.28 4.37 -6.47
CA VAL A 33 -10.42 4.60 -5.57
C VAL A 33 -11.69 3.97 -6.15
N SER A 34 -12.00 4.24 -7.42
CA SER A 34 -13.20 3.77 -8.09
C SER A 34 -13.30 2.24 -8.16
N ILE A 35 -12.23 1.55 -8.56
CA ILE A 35 -12.24 0.08 -8.67
C ILE A 35 -12.27 -0.60 -7.30
N SER A 36 -11.64 0.01 -6.29
CA SER A 36 -11.66 -0.51 -4.92
C SER A 36 -13.03 -0.37 -4.26
N ALA A 37 -13.79 0.69 -4.56
CA ALA A 37 -15.03 1.03 -3.87
C ALA A 37 -16.09 -0.09 -3.90
N ARG A 38 -16.05 -0.94 -4.93
CA ARG A 38 -16.96 -2.08 -5.10
C ARG A 38 -16.60 -3.30 -4.25
N VAL A 39 -15.37 -3.37 -3.74
CA VAL A 39 -14.79 -4.52 -3.05
C VAL A 39 -14.20 -4.15 -1.69
N LEU A 40 -14.47 -2.94 -1.19
CA LEU A 40 -14.08 -2.52 0.15
C LEU A 40 -14.92 -3.24 1.20
N HIS A 41 -14.23 -3.98 2.06
CA HIS A 41 -14.82 -4.62 3.24
C HIS A 41 -14.10 -4.13 4.50
N ARG A 42 -14.61 -4.45 5.69
CA ARG A 42 -13.92 -4.08 6.94
C ARG A 42 -12.52 -4.70 6.97
N SER A 43 -11.49 -3.89 7.23
CA SER A 43 -10.11 -4.39 7.29
C SER A 43 -9.92 -5.31 8.49
N GLY A 44 -9.22 -6.43 8.28
CA GLY A 44 -8.71 -7.28 9.34
C GLY A 44 -7.22 -7.03 9.61
N VAL A 45 -6.72 -7.58 10.73
CA VAL A 45 -5.28 -7.75 10.98
C VAL A 45 -4.96 -9.24 11.07
N VAL A 46 -3.69 -9.59 10.88
CA VAL A 46 -3.19 -10.93 11.22
C VAL A 46 -2.81 -10.92 12.69
N ASP A 47 -3.39 -11.82 13.46
CA ASP A 47 -3.11 -11.98 14.88
C ASP A 47 -1.66 -12.43 15.12
N VAL A 48 -0.98 -11.78 16.05
CA VAL A 48 0.46 -11.99 16.31
C VAL A 48 0.71 -13.27 17.12
N GLU A 49 -0.29 -13.90 17.72
CA GLU A 49 -0.09 -15.17 18.44
C GLU A 49 -0.46 -16.38 17.57
N THR A 50 -1.50 -16.23 16.75
CA THR A 50 -2.16 -17.33 16.05
C THR A 50 -1.98 -17.30 14.54
N GLY A 51 -1.55 -16.17 13.96
CA GLY A 51 -1.40 -15.99 12.51
C GLY A 51 -2.72 -15.93 11.74
N LYS A 52 -3.87 -15.84 12.42
CA LYS A 52 -5.20 -15.85 11.80
C LYS A 52 -5.76 -14.43 11.57
N PRO A 53 -6.69 -14.24 10.60
CA PRO A 53 -7.42 -12.99 10.45
C PRO A 53 -8.28 -12.69 11.67
N LEU A 54 -8.16 -11.48 12.23
CA LEU A 54 -8.93 -10.99 13.37
C LEU A 54 -9.59 -9.65 13.01
N GLU A 55 -10.87 -9.48 13.37
CA GLU A 55 -11.49 -8.14 13.42
C GLU A 55 -10.80 -7.33 14.53
N SER A 56 -10.30 -6.14 14.19
CA SER A 56 -9.34 -5.46 15.06
C SER A 56 -9.72 -4.04 15.43
N ASN A 57 -9.51 -3.69 16.70
CA ASN A 57 -9.51 -2.30 17.18
C ASN A 57 -8.17 -1.58 16.87
N ILE A 58 -7.19 -2.28 16.26
CA ILE A 58 -5.89 -1.74 15.89
C ILE A 58 -5.94 -1.10 14.50
N ARG A 59 -6.75 -1.67 13.59
CA ARG A 59 -6.97 -1.18 12.23
C ARG A 59 -8.47 -1.12 11.98
N THR A 60 -9.02 0.08 11.96
CA THR A 60 -10.47 0.29 11.87
C THR A 60 -10.94 0.72 10.48
N SER A 61 -10.05 0.73 9.49
CA SER A 61 -10.36 1.07 8.09
C SER A 61 -11.23 0.03 7.37
N GLN A 62 -11.71 0.42 6.19
CA GLN A 62 -12.10 -0.54 5.15
C GLN A 62 -10.91 -0.82 4.24
N GLY A 63 -10.81 -2.03 3.70
CA GLY A 63 -9.70 -2.47 2.88
C GLY A 63 -10.11 -3.42 1.77
N ALA A 64 -9.33 -3.40 0.69
CA ALA A 64 -9.44 -4.32 -0.43
C ALA A 64 -8.06 -4.63 -1.00
N PHE A 65 -7.86 -5.85 -1.49
CA PHE A 65 -6.73 -6.17 -2.36
C PHE A 65 -7.19 -6.18 -3.81
N LEU A 66 -6.46 -5.45 -4.65
CA LEU A 66 -6.60 -5.55 -6.10
C LEU A 66 -5.75 -6.73 -6.59
N THR A 67 -6.23 -7.41 -7.64
CA THR A 67 -5.44 -8.49 -8.26
C THR A 67 -4.22 -7.89 -8.94
N ARG A 68 -3.06 -8.57 -8.87
CA ARG A 68 -1.86 -8.12 -9.57
C ARG A 68 -2.14 -7.98 -11.06
N GLY A 69 -1.76 -6.84 -11.63
CA GLY A 69 -2.03 -6.53 -13.02
C GLY A 69 -3.50 -6.66 -13.44
N GLN A 70 -4.44 -6.36 -12.54
CA GLN A 70 -5.89 -6.45 -12.77
C GLN A 70 -6.35 -5.74 -14.05
N ASP A 71 -5.83 -4.54 -14.29
CA ASP A 71 -6.07 -3.77 -15.52
C ASP A 71 -4.81 -3.02 -15.95
N GLU A 72 -4.87 -2.32 -17.07
CA GLU A 72 -3.74 -1.58 -17.63
C GLU A 72 -3.23 -0.46 -16.70
N VAL A 73 -4.13 0.20 -15.98
CA VAL A 73 -3.77 1.28 -15.06
C VAL A 73 -3.02 0.70 -13.86
N VAL A 74 -3.54 -0.38 -13.27
CA VAL A 74 -2.88 -1.11 -12.17
C VAL A 74 -1.50 -1.60 -12.60
N ARG A 75 -1.36 -2.23 -13.77
CA ARG A 75 -0.05 -2.69 -14.30
C ARG A 75 0.94 -1.54 -14.44
N ARG A 76 0.49 -0.40 -14.96
CA ARG A 76 1.34 0.79 -15.12
C ARG A 76 1.80 1.33 -13.77
N ILE A 77 0.94 1.34 -12.77
CA ILE A 77 1.28 1.76 -11.41
C ILE A 77 2.28 0.79 -10.77
N GLU A 78 2.05 -0.52 -10.86
CA GLU A 78 2.99 -1.54 -10.37
C GLU A 78 4.37 -1.40 -11.04
N GLN A 79 4.41 -1.13 -12.35
CA GLN A 79 5.65 -0.87 -13.08
C GLN A 79 6.36 0.42 -12.62
N LYS A 80 5.61 1.50 -12.34
CA LYS A 80 6.19 2.74 -11.78
C LYS A 80 6.81 2.47 -10.42
N ILE A 81 6.14 1.69 -9.57
CA ILE A 81 6.64 1.30 -8.24
C ILE A 81 7.93 0.49 -8.40
N ALA A 82 7.93 -0.57 -9.20
CA ALA A 82 9.10 -1.41 -9.45
C ALA A 82 10.29 -0.60 -10.00
N THR A 83 10.01 0.32 -10.94
CA THR A 83 11.03 1.20 -11.53
C THR A 83 11.62 2.14 -10.47
N TRP A 84 10.81 2.69 -9.58
CA TRP A 84 11.31 3.59 -8.55
C TRP A 84 12.05 2.86 -7.43
N THR A 85 11.51 1.74 -6.94
CA THR A 85 12.12 0.97 -5.84
C THR A 85 13.34 0.18 -6.29
N GLN A 86 13.51 -0.04 -7.61
CA GLN A 86 14.49 -0.97 -8.17
C GLN A 86 14.31 -2.40 -7.67
N ILE A 87 13.07 -2.76 -7.30
CA ILE A 87 12.68 -4.11 -6.90
C ILE A 87 11.87 -4.72 -8.06
N PRO A 88 12.16 -5.96 -8.49
CA PRO A 88 11.42 -6.61 -9.56
C PRO A 88 9.91 -6.68 -9.27
N ILE A 89 9.09 -6.50 -10.30
CA ILE A 89 7.62 -6.41 -10.18
C ILE A 89 7.00 -7.72 -9.65
N GLU A 90 7.66 -8.85 -9.89
CA GLU A 90 7.32 -10.17 -9.40
C GLU A 90 7.40 -10.31 -7.86
N ASN A 91 8.16 -9.44 -7.19
CA ASN A 91 8.26 -9.43 -5.73
C ASN A 91 7.16 -8.58 -5.06
N GLY A 92 6.35 -7.86 -5.84
CA GLY A 92 5.25 -7.05 -5.33
C GLY A 92 4.00 -7.89 -5.01
N GLU A 93 3.40 -7.64 -3.86
CA GLU A 93 2.02 -8.07 -3.57
C GLU A 93 1.02 -7.25 -4.42
N GLY A 94 -0.24 -7.72 -4.50
CA GLY A 94 -1.32 -6.92 -5.07
C GLY A 94 -1.55 -5.64 -4.28
N LEU A 95 -1.99 -4.56 -4.96
CA LEU A 95 -2.21 -3.27 -4.31
C LEU A 95 -3.29 -3.39 -3.23
N GLN A 96 -2.93 -3.07 -1.98
CA GLN A 96 -3.87 -2.96 -0.87
C GLN A 96 -4.41 -1.54 -0.78
N VAL A 97 -5.69 -1.35 -1.09
CA VAL A 97 -6.38 -0.06 -0.96
C VAL A 97 -7.06 0.02 0.39
N LEU A 98 -6.91 1.17 1.07
CA LEU A 98 -7.46 1.41 2.40
C LEU A 98 -8.22 2.72 2.45
N LYS A 99 -9.39 2.68 3.08
CA LYS A 99 -10.24 3.84 3.31
C LYS A 99 -10.41 4.06 4.81
N TYR A 100 -10.01 5.25 5.26
CA TYR A 100 -10.21 5.72 6.63
C TYR A 100 -11.27 6.82 6.61
N ASN A 101 -12.34 6.64 7.39
CA ASN A 101 -13.28 7.69 7.71
C ASN A 101 -12.81 8.42 8.98
N GLU A 102 -13.48 9.51 9.33
CA GLU A 102 -13.21 10.27 10.55
C GLU A 102 -13.21 9.36 11.80
N GLY A 103 -12.21 9.54 12.66
CA GLY A 103 -11.99 8.73 13.87
C GLY A 103 -11.44 7.31 13.61
N GLN A 104 -11.25 6.89 12.36
CA GLN A 104 -10.60 5.61 12.06
C GLN A 104 -9.07 5.76 12.02
N GLU A 105 -8.38 4.72 12.47
CA GLU A 105 -6.92 4.74 12.60
C GLU A 105 -6.30 3.38 12.27
N TYR A 106 -4.98 3.40 12.13
CA TYR A 106 -4.13 2.23 12.25
C TYR A 106 -3.04 2.52 13.27
N LYS A 107 -3.02 1.81 14.39
CA LYS A 107 -1.95 1.94 15.39
C LYS A 107 -0.60 1.48 14.81
N ALA A 108 0.48 1.95 15.44
CA ALA A 108 1.85 1.62 15.06
C ALA A 108 2.06 0.09 15.00
N HIS A 109 2.66 -0.38 13.91
CA HIS A 109 2.96 -1.77 13.65
C HIS A 109 4.16 -1.91 12.72
N TYR A 110 4.60 -3.15 12.49
CA TYR A 110 5.59 -3.48 11.48
C TYR A 110 4.92 -4.15 10.29
N ASP A 111 5.40 -3.84 9.09
CA ASP A 111 4.88 -4.45 7.85
C ASP A 111 5.41 -5.86 7.63
N TYR A 112 6.59 -6.19 8.18
CA TYR A 112 7.18 -7.51 8.08
C TYR A 112 6.48 -8.52 8.99
N PHE A 113 6.54 -9.78 8.60
CA PHE A 113 5.97 -10.89 9.37
C PHE A 113 6.95 -11.41 10.42
N PHE A 114 6.42 -11.72 11.61
CA PHE A 114 7.20 -12.36 12.69
C PHE A 114 7.21 -13.89 12.59
N HIS A 115 6.15 -14.45 12.00
CA HIS A 115 5.93 -15.90 11.88
C HIS A 115 6.44 -16.45 10.56
N LYS A 116 6.97 -17.67 10.58
CA LYS A 116 7.50 -18.31 9.36
C LYS A 116 6.40 -18.71 8.39
N GLU A 117 5.23 -19.05 8.92
CA GLU A 117 4.03 -19.47 8.20
C GLU A 117 3.48 -18.33 7.32
N ALA A 118 3.67 -17.07 7.74
CA ALA A 118 3.28 -15.91 6.94
C ALA A 118 4.21 -15.66 5.73
N ASN A 119 5.35 -16.35 5.64
CA ASN A 119 6.28 -16.24 4.51
C ASN A 119 5.93 -17.17 3.33
N GLU A 120 4.87 -17.99 3.45
CA GLU A 120 4.48 -18.94 2.40
C GLU A 120 4.14 -18.26 1.07
N ASN A 121 3.76 -16.98 1.09
CA ASN A 121 3.46 -16.19 -0.10
C ASN A 121 4.64 -15.32 -0.58
N GLY A 122 5.79 -15.94 -0.84
CA GLY A 122 6.93 -15.27 -1.47
C GLY A 122 7.95 -14.62 -0.53
N GLY A 123 7.88 -14.91 0.78
CA GLY A 123 8.85 -14.43 1.78
C GLY A 123 8.38 -13.24 2.61
N ASN A 124 9.32 -12.61 3.31
CA ASN A 124 9.05 -11.49 4.21
C ASN A 124 9.24 -10.13 3.50
N ARG A 125 8.49 -9.11 3.93
CA ARG A 125 8.51 -7.76 3.34
C ARG A 125 9.78 -7.01 3.71
N MET A 126 10.45 -6.46 2.70
CA MET A 126 11.67 -5.66 2.84
C MET A 126 11.41 -4.15 2.77
N ALA A 127 10.35 -3.74 2.06
CA ALA A 127 10.00 -2.34 1.85
C ALA A 127 8.50 -2.19 1.61
N THR A 128 7.98 -1.00 1.93
CA THR A 128 6.58 -0.63 1.71
C THR A 128 6.52 0.68 0.94
N VAL A 129 5.60 0.75 -0.03
CA VAL A 129 5.28 1.99 -0.76
C VAL A 129 3.87 2.40 -0.38
N LEU A 130 3.75 3.47 0.41
CA LEU A 130 2.46 4.03 0.78
C LEU A 130 2.04 5.10 -0.23
N LEU A 131 0.92 4.86 -0.91
CA LEU A 131 0.37 5.76 -1.93
C LEU A 131 -0.83 6.52 -1.34
N TYR A 132 -0.73 7.84 -1.29
CA TYR A 132 -1.86 8.69 -0.93
C TYR A 132 -2.74 8.90 -2.17
N LEU A 133 -4.00 8.47 -2.09
CA LEU A 133 -4.95 8.51 -3.21
C LEU A 133 -5.84 9.76 -3.20
N ASN A 134 -5.87 10.49 -2.09
CA ASN A 134 -6.59 11.74 -1.94
C ASN A 134 -5.91 12.63 -0.90
N ASP A 135 -6.15 13.93 -1.01
CA ASP A 135 -5.80 14.85 0.07
C ASP A 135 -6.77 14.67 1.24
N VAL A 136 -6.22 14.68 2.45
CA VAL A 136 -6.98 14.68 3.69
C VAL A 136 -6.76 16.04 4.34
N LYS A 137 -7.86 16.73 4.69
CA LYS A 137 -7.74 17.99 5.44
C LYS A 137 -7.20 17.66 6.83
N GLY A 138 -6.11 18.31 7.20
CA GLY A 138 -5.66 18.31 8.60
C GLY A 138 -6.65 19.08 9.46
N GLU A 139 -6.71 18.72 10.74
CA GLU A 139 -7.28 19.57 11.79
C GLU A 139 -6.43 20.82 11.99
#